data_AF-A0A0F9AGU9-F1
#
_entry.id   AF-A0A0F9AGU9-F1
#
_cell.length_a   1.000
_cell.length_b   1.000
_cell.length_c   1.000
_cell.angle_alpha   90.00
_cell.angle_beta   90.00
_cell.angle_gamma   90.00
#
_symmetry.space_group_name_H-M   'P 1'
#
loop_
_entity.id
_entity.type
_entity.pdbx_description
1 polymer ?
#
loop_
_entity_poly.entity_id
_entity_poly.type
_entity_poly.pdbx_seq_one_letter_code
_entity_poly.pdbx_strand_id
1 'polypeptide(L)'
;AETINIIRRRANASEVSASDINIDFILDERGRELLLEEHRRNTLVRLGKWLERVQAHDYNGGQNATERDALFPIPQVVIDANLTSVMSQNPGY
;
A
#
# COMPACT_ATOMS: atom_id res chain seq x y z
N ALA A 1 15.62 -12.11 10.62
CA ALA A 1 14.71 -12.47 11.73
C ALA A 1 14.91 -11.59 12.96
N GLU A 2 16.14 -11.44 13.44
CA GLU A 2 16.45 -10.73 14.69
C GLU A 2 15.71 -9.40 14.90
N THR A 3 15.79 -8.46 13.96
CA THR A 3 15.10 -7.15 14.07
C THR A 3 13.59 -7.27 14.18
N ILE A 4 12.97 -8.19 13.43
CA ILE A 4 11.52 -8.42 13.51
C ILE A 4 11.15 -9.09 14.84
N ASN A 5 11.99 -9.99 15.36
CA ASN A 5 11.70 -10.61 16.65
C ASN A 5 11.78 -9.62 17.82
N ILE A 6 12.48 -8.47 17.69
CA ILE A 6 12.40 -7.39 18.69
C ILE A 6 10.96 -6.90 18.85
N ILE A 7 10.29 -6.56 17.75
CA ILE A 7 8.92 -6.05 17.79
C ILE A 7 7.92 -7.13 18.21
N ARG A 8 8.12 -8.39 17.75
CA ARG A 8 7.28 -9.54 18.10
C ARG A 8 7.33 -9.89 19.58
N ARG A 9 8.53 -9.94 20.16
CA ARG A 9 8.69 -10.14 21.61
C ARG A 9 8.01 -9.05 22.42
N ARG A 10 8.18 -7.78 22.02
CA ARG A 10 7.52 -6.64 22.69
C ARG A 10 5.99 -6.72 22.60
N ALA A 11 5.44 -7.31 21.54
CA ALA A 11 4.01 -7.58 21.38
C ALA A 11 3.54 -8.94 21.95
N ASN A 12 4.41 -9.71 22.62
CA ASN A 12 4.16 -11.08 23.08
C ASN A 12 3.72 -12.06 21.95
N ALA A 13 4.19 -11.85 20.73
CA ALA A 13 3.98 -12.75 19.60
C ALA A 13 5.12 -13.80 19.49
N SER A 14 4.81 -14.98 18.95
CA SER A 14 5.80 -16.05 18.73
C SER A 14 6.91 -15.59 17.79
N GLU A 15 8.17 -15.90 18.11
CA GLU A 15 9.31 -15.59 17.25
C GLU A 15 9.22 -16.35 15.91
N VAL A 16 9.86 -15.78 14.88
CA VAL A 16 9.96 -16.39 13.55
C VAL A 16 11.43 -16.62 13.16
N SER A 17 11.64 -17.59 12.29
CA SER A 17 12.94 -17.89 11.69
C SER A 17 13.25 -16.94 10.52
N ALA A 18 14.49 -16.96 10.03
CA ALA A 18 14.87 -16.17 8.86
C ALA A 18 14.14 -16.62 7.58
N SER A 19 13.83 -17.92 7.46
CA SER A 19 13.13 -18.51 6.32
C SER A 19 11.65 -18.11 6.24
N ASP A 20 11.05 -17.68 7.34
CA ASP A 20 9.64 -17.24 7.36
C ASP A 20 9.47 -15.83 6.77
N ILE A 21 10.57 -15.08 6.60
CA ILE A 21 10.53 -13.66 6.28
C ILE A 21 10.67 -13.45 4.78
N ASN A 22 9.57 -12.99 4.18
CA ASN A 22 9.52 -12.44 2.84
C ASN A 22 8.82 -11.07 2.86
N ILE A 23 8.65 -10.44 1.69
CA ILE A 23 8.03 -9.12 1.61
C ILE A 23 6.59 -9.12 2.13
N ASP A 24 5.85 -10.21 1.92
CA ASP A 24 4.47 -10.31 2.35
C ASP A 24 4.35 -10.45 3.87
N PHE A 25 5.23 -11.25 4.47
CA PHE A 25 5.36 -11.33 5.92
C PHE A 25 5.67 -9.97 6.54
N ILE A 26 6.62 -9.22 5.97
CA ILE A 26 6.97 -7.87 6.44
C ILE A 26 5.77 -6.93 6.33
N LEU A 27 5.04 -6.97 5.21
CA LEU A 27 3.88 -6.13 5.01
C LEU A 27 2.74 -6.45 5.98
N ASP A 28 2.57 -7.71 6.36
CA ASP A 28 1.60 -8.12 7.37
C ASP A 28 2.03 -7.66 8.77
N GLU A 29 3.32 -7.79 9.08
CA GLU A 29 3.85 -7.34 10.38
C GLU A 29 3.75 -5.83 10.53
N ARG A 30 4.03 -5.06 9.47
CA ARG A 30 3.82 -3.61 9.44
C ARG A 30 2.34 -3.25 9.61
N GLY A 31 1.44 -4.04 9.03
CA GLY A 31 -0.01 -3.83 9.19
C GLY A 31 -0.49 -4.03 10.63
N ARG A 32 0.11 -4.99 11.36
CA ARG A 32 -0.16 -5.21 12.80
C ARG A 32 0.46 -4.13 13.68
N GLU A 33 1.70 -3.77 13.41
CA GLU A 33 2.48 -2.86 14.26
C GLU A 33 2.12 -1.38 14.08
N LEU A 34 1.81 -0.97 12.84
CA LEU A 34 1.63 0.45 12.47
C LEU A 34 0.19 0.74 12.02
N LEU A 35 -0.78 0.04 12.58
CA LEU A 35 -2.19 0.28 12.27
C LEU A 35 -2.55 1.74 12.60
N LEU A 36 -3.15 2.44 11.64
CA LEU A 36 -3.46 3.88 11.68
C LEU A 36 -2.25 4.84 11.68
N GLU A 37 -1.02 4.33 11.69
CA GLU A 37 0.21 5.15 11.72
C GLU A 37 0.99 5.07 10.40
N GLU A 38 0.94 3.94 9.69
CA GLU A 38 1.58 3.80 8.39
C GLU A 38 0.76 4.49 7.29
N HIS A 39 1.42 5.25 6.43
CA HIS A 39 0.89 5.61 5.11
C HIS A 39 0.78 4.36 4.21
N ARG A 40 -0.17 3.48 4.51
CA ARG A 40 -0.25 2.12 3.98
C ARG A 40 -0.30 2.09 2.46
N ARG A 41 -1.13 2.96 1.86
CA ARG A 41 -1.23 3.09 0.41
C ARG A 41 0.12 3.35 -0.25
N ASN A 42 0.89 4.30 0.28
CA ASN A 42 2.20 4.68 -0.28
C ASN A 42 3.18 3.51 -0.21
N THR A 43 3.22 2.79 0.92
CA THR A 43 4.04 1.58 1.07
C THR A 43 3.66 0.48 0.08
N LEU A 44 2.37 0.24 -0.12
CA LEU A 44 1.91 -0.80 -1.03
C LEU A 44 2.18 -0.44 -2.49
N VAL A 45 1.94 0.81 -2.88
CA VAL A 45 2.18 1.28 -4.26
C VAL A 45 3.65 1.20 -4.61
N ARG A 46 4.57 1.68 -3.74
CA ARG A 46 6.03 1.61 -4.01
C ARG A 46 6.58 0.18 -4.12
N LEU A 47 5.86 -0.81 -3.57
CA LEU A 47 6.23 -2.22 -3.62
C LEU A 47 5.49 -2.99 -4.73
N GLY A 48 4.64 -2.33 -5.51
CA GLY A 48 3.81 -2.98 -6.53
C GLY A 48 2.78 -3.96 -5.96
N LYS A 49 2.46 -3.84 -4.66
CA LYS A 49 1.59 -4.76 -3.90
C LYS A 49 0.20 -4.19 -3.62
N TRP A 50 -0.09 -2.98 -4.11
CA TRP A 50 -1.34 -2.27 -3.79
C TRP A 50 -2.58 -3.00 -4.27
N LEU A 51 -2.68 -3.31 -5.57
CA LEU A 51 -3.90 -3.91 -6.13
C LEU A 51 -4.19 -5.27 -5.50
N GLU A 52 -3.18 -6.16 -5.48
CA GLU A 52 -3.25 -7.49 -4.88
C GLU A 52 -3.80 -7.43 -3.44
N ARG A 53 -3.25 -6.54 -2.60
CA ARG A 53 -3.62 -6.46 -1.18
C ARG A 53 -4.91 -5.74 -0.91
N VAL A 54 -5.26 -4.73 -1.71
CA VAL A 54 -6.57 -4.06 -1.62
C VAL A 54 -7.67 -5.05 -1.99
N GLN A 55 -7.52 -5.78 -3.08
CA GLN A 55 -8.51 -6.81 -3.48
C GLN A 55 -8.61 -7.94 -2.44
N ALA A 56 -7.50 -8.32 -1.80
CA ALA A 56 -7.49 -9.41 -0.81
C ALA A 56 -8.06 -9.03 0.57
N HIS A 57 -7.97 -7.75 0.98
CA HIS A 57 -8.23 -7.35 2.38
C HIS A 57 -9.19 -6.18 2.56
N ASP A 58 -9.54 -5.44 1.51
CA ASP A 58 -10.53 -4.38 1.57
C ASP A 58 -11.91 -4.89 1.12
N TYR A 59 -12.73 -5.27 2.09
CA TYR A 59 -14.09 -5.74 1.86
C TYR A 59 -15.10 -4.62 1.54
N ASN A 60 -14.68 -3.35 1.60
CA ASN A 60 -15.54 -2.17 1.40
C ASN A 60 -15.33 -1.53 0.02
N GLY A 61 -15.00 -2.32 -1.00
CA GLY A 61 -14.85 -1.83 -2.38
C GLY A 61 -13.55 -2.25 -3.05
N GLY A 62 -12.63 -2.91 -2.35
CA GLY A 62 -11.38 -3.40 -2.91
C GLY A 62 -11.58 -4.34 -4.11
N GLN A 63 -12.69 -5.08 -4.14
CA GLN A 63 -13.08 -5.94 -5.26
C GLN A 63 -13.33 -5.20 -6.58
N ASN A 64 -13.62 -3.89 -6.51
CA ASN A 64 -13.84 -3.04 -7.68
C ASN A 64 -12.56 -2.30 -8.10
N ALA A 65 -11.48 -2.39 -7.32
CA ALA A 65 -10.22 -1.73 -7.63
C ALA A 65 -9.56 -2.37 -8.85
N THR A 66 -8.95 -1.52 -9.68
CA THR A 66 -8.21 -1.89 -10.88
C THR A 66 -6.79 -1.33 -10.85
N GLU A 67 -5.94 -1.73 -11.79
CA GLU A 67 -4.56 -1.22 -11.89
C GLU A 67 -4.48 0.30 -12.00
N ARG A 68 -5.47 0.95 -12.64
CA ARG A 68 -5.58 2.41 -12.74
C ARG A 68 -5.57 3.07 -11.37
N ASP A 69 -6.28 2.49 -10.40
CA ASP A 69 -6.57 3.12 -9.12
C ASP A 69 -5.34 3.14 -8.18
N ALA A 70 -4.21 2.56 -8.62
CA ALA A 70 -2.90 2.74 -7.99
C ALA A 70 -2.43 4.20 -8.03
N LEU A 71 -2.88 4.99 -9.00
CA LEU A 71 -2.73 6.44 -9.04
C LEU A 71 -4.09 7.12 -8.89
N PHE A 72 -4.13 8.28 -8.24
CA PHE A 72 -5.35 9.09 -8.17
C PHE A 72 -5.54 9.92 -9.44
N PRO A 73 -6.78 10.30 -9.81
CA PRO A 73 -6.97 11.26 -10.88
C PRO A 73 -6.36 12.61 -10.50
N ILE A 74 -5.75 13.27 -11.48
CA ILE A 74 -5.41 14.68 -11.39
C ILE A 74 -6.73 15.47 -11.39
N PRO A 75 -6.98 16.36 -10.41
CA PRO A 75 -8.21 17.14 -10.38
C PRO A 75 -8.41 17.95 -11.67
N GLN A 76 -9.61 17.92 -12.24
CA GLN A 76 -9.89 18.57 -13.52
C GLN A 76 -9.58 20.07 -13.49
N VAL A 77 -9.87 20.75 -12.37
CA VAL A 77 -9.57 22.17 -12.19
C VAL A 77 -8.06 22.48 -12.30
N VAL A 78 -7.19 21.53 -11.98
CA VAL A 78 -5.73 21.66 -12.11
C VAL A 78 -5.32 21.50 -13.58
N ILE A 79 -5.94 20.57 -14.31
CA ILE A 79 -5.74 20.39 -15.75
C ILE A 79 -6.20 21.64 -16.50
N ASP A 80 -7.41 22.12 -16.21
CA ASP A 80 -8.02 23.28 -16.88
C ASP A 80 -7.25 24.58 -16.59
N ALA A 81 -6.58 24.68 -15.43
CA ALA A 81 -5.74 25.83 -15.08
C ALA A 81 -4.41 25.89 -15.86
N ASN A 82 -4.01 24.81 -16.54
CA ASN A 82 -2.79 24.79 -17.34
C ASN A 82 -3.06 25.34 -18.75
N LEU A 83 -2.83 26.65 -18.92
CA LEU A 83 -3.13 27.37 -20.17
C LEU A 83 -2.02 27.30 -21.22
N THR A 84 -0.82 26.84 -20.85
CA THR A 84 0.37 26.93 -21.70
C THR A 84 0.81 25.59 -22.28
N SER A 85 0.35 24.48 -21.71
CA SER A 85 0.65 23.14 -22.21
C SER A 85 -0.49 22.18 -21.90
N VAL A 86 -0.67 21.16 -22.75
CA VAL A 86 -1.62 20.08 -22.48
C VAL A 86 -1.13 19.26 -21.28
N MET A 87 -1.93 19.20 -20.23
CA MET A 87 -1.71 18.33 -19.07
C MET A 87 -2.58 17.08 -19.22
N SER A 88 -1.97 15.94 -19.56
CA SER A 88 -2.71 14.68 -19.68
C SER A 88 -3.09 14.12 -18.32
N GLN A 89 -4.23 13.44 -18.28
CA GLN A 89 -4.69 12.69 -17.12
C GLN A 89 -3.86 11.41 -16.91
N ASN A 90 -3.87 10.86 -15.69
CA ASN A 90 -3.35 9.53 -15.41
C ASN A 90 -4.11 8.47 -16.24
N PRO A 91 -3.44 7.42 -16.76
CA PRO A 91 -4.07 6.44 -17.65
C PRO A 91 -5.34 5.83 -17.06
N GLY A 92 -6.45 5.92 -17.81
CA GLY A 92 -7.74 5.32 -17.46
C GLY A 92 -8.71 6.22 -16.69
N TYR A 93 -8.31 7.44 -16.35
CA TYR A 93 -9.21 8.50 -15.85
C TYR A 93 -9.53 9.53 -16.94
#